data_AF-A0A6H2H4E9-F1
#
_entry.id   AF-A0A6H2H4E9-F1
#
_cell.length_a   1.000
_cell.length_b   1.000
_cell.length_c   1.000
_cell.angle_alpha   90.00
_cell.angle_beta   90.00
_cell.angle_gamma   90.00
#
_symmetry.space_group_name_H-M   'P 1'
#
loop_
_entity.id
_entity.type
_entity.pdbx_description
1 polymer ?
#
loop_
_entity_poly.entity_id
_entity_poly.type
_entity_poly.pdbx_seq_one_letter_code
_entity_poly.pdbx_strand_id
1 'polypeptide(L)' 'MYKPLTKGALARLAGVRPNVITEICHLQRGTINIYHLSSIADALKIRNINEIIELK' A
#
# COMPACT_ATOMS: atom_id res chain seq x y z
N MET A 1 -4.59 -20.59 12.72
CA MET A 1 -4.85 -19.20 13.16
C MET A 1 -4.43 -18.25 12.04
N TYR A 2 -5.35 -17.45 11.50
CA TYR A 2 -5.02 -16.41 10.52
C TYR A 2 -4.48 -15.19 11.30
N LYS A 3 -3.21 -14.81 11.08
CA LYS A 3 -2.65 -13.61 11.70
C LYS A 3 -2.98 -12.41 10.82
N PRO A 4 -3.61 -11.35 11.35
CA PRO A 4 -3.90 -10.15 10.55
C PRO A 4 -2.60 -9.57 9.97
N LEU A 5 -2.64 -9.16 8.71
CA LEU A 5 -1.50 -8.50 8.08
C LEU A 5 -1.29 -7.15 8.74
N THR A 6 -0.16 -6.97 9.42
CA THR A 6 0.18 -5.70 10.06
C THR A 6 0.84 -4.76 9.06
N LYS A 7 0.77 -3.44 9.30
CA LYS A 7 1.49 -2.44 8.50
C LYS A 7 2.98 -2.77 8.33
N GLY A 8 3.65 -3.16 9.42
CA GLY A 8 5.08 -3.52 9.39
C GLY A 8 5.36 -4.84 8.66
N ALA A 9 4.39 -5.75 8.57
CA ALA A 9 4.51 -6.94 7.73
C ALA A 9 4.33 -6.58 6.25
N LEU A 10 3.31 -5.78 5.91
CA LEU A 10 3.08 -5.32 4.54
C LEU A 10 4.25 -4.49 4.01
N ALA A 11 4.82 -3.59 4.81
CA ALA A 11 5.98 -2.79 4.41
C ALA A 11 7.18 -3.66 4.04
N ARG A 12 7.44 -4.72 4.83
CA ARG A 12 8.51 -5.68 4.54
C ARG A 12 8.24 -6.48 3.28
N LEU A 13 7.02 -6.95 3.07
CA LEU A 13 6.63 -7.68 1.85
C LEU A 13 6.76 -6.81 0.60
N ALA A 14 6.36 -5.53 0.69
CA ALA A 14 6.40 -4.58 -0.42
C ALA A 14 7.77 -3.93 -0.63
N GLY A 15 8.75 -4.18 0.24
CA GLY A 15 10.08 -3.56 0.15
C GLY A 15 10.08 -2.04 0.36
N VAL A 16 9.14 -1.50 1.14
CA VAL A 16 9.01 -0.06 1.42
C VAL A 16 9.17 0.24 2.91
N ARG A 17 9.41 1.52 3.25
CA ARG A 17 9.42 1.95 4.65
C ARG A 17 8.01 1.93 5.23
N PRO A 18 7.81 1.57 6.52
CA PRO A 18 6.48 1.55 7.13
C PRO A 18 5.72 2.88 7.09
N ASN A 19 6.41 4.02 7.02
CA ASN A 19 5.77 5.33 6.91
C ASN A 19 5.06 5.51 5.56
N VAL A 20 5.56 4.91 4.48
CA VAL A 20 4.97 5.03 3.14
C VAL A 20 3.51 4.57 3.14
N ILE A 21 3.22 3.45 3.81
CA ILE A 21 1.85 2.94 3.94
C ILE A 21 0.98 3.94 4.71
N THR A 22 1.49 4.49 5.82
CA THR A 22 0.75 5.48 6.62
C THR A 22 0.47 6.75 5.83
N GLU A 23 1.45 7.24 5.07
CA GLU A 23 1.33 8.44 4.25
C GLU A 23 0.27 8.28 3.15
N ILE A 24 0.23 7.11 2.49
CA ILE A 24 -0.77 6.77 1.48
C ILE A 24 -2.16 6.69 2.11
N CYS A 25 -2.33 5.95 3.21
CA CYS A 25 -3.63 5.75 3.85
C CYS A 25 -4.22 7.05 4.44
N HIS A 26 -3.36 7.96 4.92
CA HIS A 26 -3.80 9.22 5.54
C HIS A 26 -3.79 10.41 4.58
N LEU A 27 -3.48 10.19 3.29
CA LEU A 27 -3.40 11.24 2.28
C LEU A 27 -2.51 12.42 2.72
N GLN A 28 -1.45 12.15 3.48
CA GLN A 28 -0.57 13.20 4.02
C GLN A 28 0.30 13.86 2.95
N ARG A 29 0.28 13.33 1.72
CA ARG A 29 0.99 13.88 0.55
C ARG A 29 0.00 14.18 -0.55
N GLY A 30 0.15 15.33 -1.21
CA GLY A 30 -0.61 15.67 -2.42
C GLY A 30 -0.22 14.86 -3.66
N THR A 31 0.79 13.98 -3.55
CA THR A 31 1.24 13.09 -4.62
C THR A 31 1.49 11.69 -4.07
N ILE A 32 1.18 10.67 -4.88
CA ILE A 32 1.45 9.26 -4.60
C ILE A 32 2.58 8.80 -5.53
N ASN A 33 3.63 8.22 -4.97
CA ASN A 33 4.68 7.59 -5.77
C ASN A 33 4.16 6.26 -6.35
N ILE A 34 4.05 6.19 -7.67
CA ILE A 34 3.51 5.03 -8.39
C ILE A 34 4.29 3.74 -8.17
N TYR A 35 5.62 3.81 -7.96
CA TYR A 35 6.44 2.63 -7.69
C TYR A 35 6.12 2.05 -6.32
N HIS A 36 5.98 2.88 -5.30
CA HIS A 36 5.56 2.43 -3.98
C HIS A 36 4.14 1.83 -4.02
N LEU A 37 3.22 2.47 -4.73
CA LEU A 37 1.86 1.97 -4.91
C LEU A 37 1.87 0.59 -5.60
N SER A 38 2.64 0.45 -6.67
CA SER A 38 2.80 -0.80 -7.42
C SER A 38 3.37 -1.93 -6.55
N SER A 39 4.44 -1.67 -5.79
CA SER A 39 5.02 -2.68 -4.90
C SER A 39 4.06 -3.11 -3.78
N ILE A 40 3.29 -2.16 -3.23
CA ILE A 40 2.26 -2.47 -2.21
C ILE A 40 1.13 -3.30 -2.83
N ALA A 41 0.68 -2.95 -4.04
CA ALA A 41 -0.36 -3.68 -4.75
C ALA A 41 0.07 -5.13 -5.04
N ASP A 42 1.30 -5.34 -5.52
CA ASP A 42 1.81 -6.70 -5.78
C ASP A 42 1.94 -7.52 -4.49
N ALA A 43 2.39 -6.91 -3.38
CA ALA A 43 2.42 -7.58 -2.07
C ALA A 43 1.02 -7.98 -1.56
N LEU A 44 -0.02 -7.22 -1.95
CA LEU A 44 -1.42 -7.53 -1.65
C LEU A 44 -2.08 -8.41 -2.72
N LYS A 45 -1.35 -8.78 -3.77
CA LYS A 45 -1.85 -9.51 -4.95
C LYS A 45 -2.99 -8.80 -5.68
N ILE A 46 -3.01 -7.47 -5.63
CA ILE A 46 -3.96 -6.64 -6.35
C ILE A 46 -3.39 -6.39 -7.75
N ARG A 47 -4.15 -6.77 -8.78
CA ARG A 47 -3.77 -6.62 -10.19
C ARG A 47 -4.60 -5.58 -10.92
N ASN A 48 -5.70 -5.12 -10.31
CA ASN A 48 -6.58 -4.10 -10.87
C ASN A 48 -6.55 -2.84 -10.01
N ILE A 49 -6.23 -1.69 -10.64
CA ILE A 49 -6.16 -0.39 -9.96
C ILE A 49 -7.52 0.05 -9.37
N ASN A 50 -8.64 -0.42 -9.94
CA ASN A 50 -9.98 -0.11 -9.45
C ASN A 50 -10.27 -0.74 -8.07
N GLU A 51 -9.49 -1.72 -7.63
CA GLU A 51 -9.58 -2.26 -6.27
C GLU A 51 -8.90 -1.35 -5.23
N ILE A 52 -8.16 -0.33 -5.69
CA ILE A 52 -7.35 0.57 -4.86
C ILE A 52 -7.91 2.00 -4.88
N ILE A 53 -8.39 2.47 -6.02
CA ILE A 53 -8.80 3.86 -6.24
C ILE A 53 -10.27 3.92 -6.61
N GLU A 54 -11.03 4.72 -5.86
CA GLU A 54 -12.40 5.13 -6.18
C GLU A 54 -12.42 6.64 -6.47
N LEU A 55 -12.91 7.03 -7.64
CA LEU A 55 -13.12 8.44 -7.98
C LEU A 55 -14.42 8.90 -7.30
N LYS A 56 -14.38 10.06 -6.64
CA LYS A 56 -15.55 10.75 -6.09
C LYS A 56 -15.82 12.03 -6.84
#